data_AF-A0A538EGY8-F1
#
_entry.id   AF-A0A538EGY8-F1
#
_cell.length_a   1.000
_cell.length_b   1.000
_cell.length_c   1.000
_cell.angle_alpha   90.00
_cell.angle_beta   90.00
_cell.angle_gamma   90.00
#
_symmetry.space_group_name_H-M   'P 1'
#
loop_
_entity.id
_entity.type
_entity.pdbx_description
1 polymer ?
#
loop_
_entity_poly.entity_id
_entity_poly.type
_entity_poly.pdbx_seq_one_letter_code
_entity_poly.pdbx_strand_id
1 'polypeptide(L)'
;MDLVAIAQIVFALTAAVTAASLLAAAFDRASRRVLVILAVAIGAAAVAAWVAFVLRRDVELAVVAGGMTLAFCAELLAVRLGDLLRAAGRVDEQLARAQARLHSLVAREAEERTADLERILARARADSSSLLAEQERRIAEERRAAAAERSRVTVDELGEALARTQQQIEARFNAWNDDLERAQHGVVDQIGQLAQKQAQLISEAEARISADADRLETESEQQRAGLVRLRDDLTRATQETVSAGTSELETFAAERRRALHELNERMRRRERQMSEMIEREETEALRRIQGGFADVERKQIEQLDRILQRATSSYSDAAAQQFADTVRGTREAAATRLSRELDRAVQAFVREAQTVLGDRLTQVGDAGAQRLERRLREVTESLDRQRDEAIANFEGRLIQAEQDLRRRLDGLSADTEAERAVLDARLRELARKIDETFART
;
A
#
# COMPACT_ATOMS: atom_id res chain seq x y z
N MET A 1 -116.54 -58.96 -103.26
CA MET A 1 -115.26 -59.31 -102.61
C MET A 1 -115.39 -60.70 -102.06
N ASP A 2 -114.42 -61.58 -102.32
CA ASP A 2 -114.42 -62.92 -101.76
C ASP A 2 -114.21 -62.88 -100.24
N LEU A 3 -114.97 -63.70 -99.53
CA LEU A 3 -114.98 -63.74 -98.05
C LEU A 3 -113.58 -64.02 -97.48
N VAL A 4 -112.77 -64.76 -98.21
CA VAL A 4 -111.37 -65.06 -97.87
C VAL A 4 -110.49 -63.80 -97.89
N ALA A 5 -110.67 -62.91 -98.88
CA ALA A 5 -109.92 -61.66 -98.95
C ALA A 5 -110.25 -60.73 -97.78
N ILE A 6 -111.52 -60.68 -97.36
CA ILE A 6 -111.92 -59.91 -96.17
C ILE A 6 -111.27 -60.51 -94.92
N ALA A 7 -111.27 -61.84 -94.78
CA ALA A 7 -110.65 -62.53 -93.65
C ALA A 7 -109.13 -62.29 -93.58
N GLN A 8 -108.43 -62.29 -94.72
CA GLN A 8 -107.00 -61.98 -94.81
C GLN A 8 -106.68 -60.53 -94.42
N ILE A 9 -107.51 -59.55 -94.84
CA ILE A 9 -107.34 -58.14 -94.43
C ILE A 9 -107.54 -57.99 -92.92
N VAL A 10 -108.59 -58.61 -92.37
CA VAL A 10 -108.83 -58.59 -90.92
C VAL A 10 -107.68 -59.27 -90.18
N PHE A 11 -107.12 -60.36 -90.70
CA PHE A 11 -105.95 -61.01 -90.11
C PHE A 11 -104.73 -60.10 -90.08
N ALA A 12 -104.36 -59.49 -91.22
CA ALA A 12 -103.24 -58.55 -91.29
C ALA A 12 -103.42 -57.38 -90.32
N LEU A 13 -104.65 -56.87 -90.19
CA LEU A 13 -104.98 -55.82 -89.22
C LEU A 13 -104.81 -56.30 -87.78
N THR A 14 -105.34 -57.48 -87.42
CA THR A 14 -105.16 -58.05 -86.07
C THR A 14 -103.70 -58.32 -85.74
N ALA A 15 -102.90 -58.80 -86.70
CA ALA A 15 -101.47 -59.02 -86.51
C ALA A 15 -100.71 -57.71 -86.29
N ALA A 16 -101.00 -56.66 -87.07
CA ALA A 16 -100.40 -55.34 -86.90
C ALA A 16 -100.77 -54.71 -85.54
N VAL A 17 -102.04 -54.82 -85.14
CA VAL A 17 -102.52 -54.34 -83.83
C VAL A 17 -101.82 -55.08 -82.69
N THR A 18 -101.67 -56.39 -82.80
CA THR A 18 -100.99 -57.22 -81.78
C THR A 18 -99.49 -56.91 -81.67
N ALA A 19 -98.83 -56.63 -82.79
CA ALA A 19 -97.43 -56.21 -82.76
C ALA A 19 -97.27 -54.83 -82.09
N ALA A 20 -98.16 -53.89 -82.41
CA ALA A 20 -98.16 -52.55 -81.83
C ALA A 20 -98.50 -52.56 -80.33
N SER A 21 -99.46 -53.38 -79.90
CA SER A 21 -99.86 -53.53 -78.50
C SER A 21 -98.75 -54.17 -77.65
N LEU A 22 -98.03 -55.16 -78.19
CA LEU A 22 -96.92 -55.81 -77.50
C LEU A 22 -95.73 -54.87 -77.33
N LEU A 23 -95.41 -54.06 -78.34
CA LEU A 23 -94.44 -52.96 -78.22
C LEU A 23 -94.92 -51.92 -77.19
N ALA A 24 -96.18 -51.50 -77.26
CA ALA A 24 -96.70 -50.49 -76.34
C ALA A 24 -96.76 -50.99 -74.88
N ALA A 25 -96.98 -52.29 -74.66
CA ALA A 25 -96.91 -52.93 -73.35
C ALA A 25 -95.47 -53.02 -72.83
N ALA A 26 -94.50 -53.34 -73.69
CA ALA A 26 -93.08 -53.38 -73.34
C ALA A 26 -92.54 -51.99 -72.92
N PHE A 27 -93.08 -50.91 -73.49
CA PHE A 27 -92.72 -49.53 -73.13
C PHE A 27 -93.66 -48.88 -72.09
N ASP A 28 -94.59 -49.64 -71.49
CA ASP A 28 -95.64 -49.16 -70.56
C ASP A 28 -96.44 -47.94 -71.09
N ARG A 29 -96.59 -47.82 -72.42
CA ARG A 29 -97.32 -46.72 -73.08
C ARG A 29 -98.80 -47.01 -73.30
N ALA A 30 -99.23 -48.27 -73.17
CA ALA A 30 -100.62 -48.68 -73.34
C ALA A 30 -101.35 -48.87 -72.00
N SER A 31 -102.52 -48.23 -71.86
CA SER A 31 -103.38 -48.47 -70.70
C SER A 31 -103.94 -49.88 -70.73
N ARG A 32 -104.04 -50.53 -69.55
CA ARG A 32 -104.61 -51.89 -69.41
C ARG A 32 -105.99 -52.01 -70.05
N ARG A 33 -106.80 -50.96 -69.96
CA ARG A 33 -108.14 -50.91 -70.55
C ARG A 33 -108.08 -51.05 -72.08
N VAL A 34 -107.15 -50.35 -72.73
CA VAL A 34 -106.98 -50.42 -74.19
C VAL A 34 -106.53 -51.82 -74.62
N LEU A 35 -105.53 -52.41 -73.96
CA LEU A 35 -105.06 -53.77 -74.28
C LEU A 35 -106.15 -54.83 -74.09
N VAL A 36 -106.96 -54.73 -73.02
CA VAL A 36 -108.08 -55.65 -72.79
C VAL A 36 -109.18 -55.48 -73.85
N ILE A 37 -109.51 -54.24 -74.22
CA ILE A 37 -110.50 -53.98 -75.29
C ILE A 37 -110.01 -54.57 -76.62
N LEU A 38 -108.73 -54.39 -76.97
CA LEU A 38 -108.13 -54.96 -78.17
C LEU A 38 -108.10 -56.49 -78.12
N ALA A 39 -107.74 -57.10 -76.98
CA ALA A 39 -107.79 -58.55 -76.80
C ALA A 39 -109.20 -59.09 -77.03
N VAL A 40 -110.22 -58.46 -76.44
CA VAL A 40 -111.62 -58.87 -76.63
C VAL A 40 -112.03 -58.74 -78.10
N ALA A 41 -111.66 -57.65 -78.78
CA ALA A 41 -111.96 -57.44 -80.19
C ALA A 41 -111.29 -58.48 -81.10
N ILE A 42 -110.00 -58.77 -80.89
CA ILE A 42 -109.25 -59.79 -81.64
C ILE A 42 -109.80 -61.18 -81.35
N GLY A 43 -110.15 -61.48 -80.10
CA GLY A 43 -110.78 -62.74 -79.71
C GLY A 43 -112.15 -62.94 -80.37
N ALA A 44 -112.97 -61.89 -80.42
CA ALA A 44 -114.25 -61.93 -81.13
C ALA A 44 -114.07 -62.15 -82.63
N ALA A 45 -113.07 -61.49 -83.26
CA ALA A 45 -112.72 -61.70 -84.65
C ALA A 45 -112.24 -63.14 -84.93
N ALA A 46 -111.42 -63.71 -84.03
CA ALA A 46 -110.97 -65.09 -84.13
C ALA A 46 -112.14 -66.08 -84.05
N VAL A 47 -113.08 -65.87 -83.12
CA VAL A 47 -114.29 -66.70 -83.00
C VAL A 47 -115.15 -66.60 -84.25
N ALA A 48 -115.37 -65.39 -84.77
CA ALA A 48 -116.10 -65.18 -86.02
C ALA A 48 -115.43 -65.90 -87.21
N ALA A 49 -114.09 -65.87 -87.29
CA ALA A 49 -113.33 -66.58 -88.32
C ALA A 49 -113.47 -68.11 -88.22
N TRP A 50 -113.43 -68.68 -87.00
CA TRP A 50 -113.69 -70.10 -86.79
C TRP A 50 -115.13 -70.50 -87.15
N VAL A 51 -116.12 -69.68 -86.81
CA VAL A 51 -117.53 -69.90 -87.21
C VAL A 51 -117.66 -69.89 -88.74
N ALA A 52 -117.01 -68.94 -89.42
CA ALA A 52 -117.01 -68.87 -90.88
C ALA A 52 -116.33 -70.09 -91.53
N PHE A 53 -115.22 -70.57 -90.94
CA PHE A 53 -114.54 -71.80 -91.38
C PHE A 53 -115.46 -73.03 -91.26
N VAL A 54 -116.15 -73.19 -90.14
CA VAL A 54 -117.07 -74.33 -89.91
C VAL A 54 -118.19 -74.37 -90.96
N LEU A 55 -118.70 -73.21 -91.37
CA LEU A 55 -119.79 -73.08 -92.34
C LEU A 55 -119.38 -73.37 -93.80
N ARG A 56 -118.14 -73.07 -94.20
CA ARG A 56 -117.68 -73.17 -95.61
C ARG A 56 -116.61 -74.23 -95.87
N ARG A 57 -115.96 -74.76 -94.82
CA ARG A 57 -114.89 -75.78 -94.87
C ARG A 57 -113.76 -75.47 -95.87
N ASP A 58 -113.34 -74.22 -95.92
CA ASP A 58 -112.24 -73.75 -96.78
C ASP A 58 -110.91 -73.75 -96.00
N VAL A 59 -109.86 -74.36 -96.53
CA VAL A 59 -108.55 -74.47 -95.87
C VAL A 59 -107.92 -73.10 -95.64
N GLU A 60 -108.13 -72.14 -96.55
CA GLU A 60 -107.56 -70.80 -96.41
C GLU A 60 -108.16 -70.04 -95.20
N LEU A 61 -109.42 -70.31 -94.86
CA LEU A 61 -110.07 -69.73 -93.67
C LEU A 61 -109.54 -70.34 -92.36
N ALA A 62 -109.09 -71.60 -92.35
CA ALA A 62 -108.47 -72.21 -91.18
C ALA A 62 -107.11 -71.58 -90.84
N VAL A 63 -106.30 -71.25 -91.86
CA VAL A 63 -105.00 -70.57 -91.65
C VAL A 63 -105.23 -69.18 -91.06
N VAL A 64 -106.21 -68.44 -91.57
CA VAL A 64 -106.59 -67.12 -91.05
C VAL A 64 -107.13 -67.21 -89.61
N ALA A 65 -108.03 -68.14 -89.32
CA ALA A 65 -108.56 -68.33 -87.98
C ALA A 65 -107.46 -68.73 -86.98
N GLY A 66 -106.54 -69.61 -87.38
CA GLY A 66 -105.35 -69.97 -86.59
C GLY A 66 -104.43 -68.76 -86.32
N GLY A 67 -104.18 -67.95 -87.35
CA GLY A 67 -103.41 -66.71 -87.21
C GLY A 67 -104.05 -65.72 -86.23
N MET A 68 -105.38 -65.54 -86.28
CA MET A 68 -106.11 -64.67 -85.34
C MET A 68 -106.08 -65.22 -83.90
N THR A 69 -106.09 -66.55 -83.71
CA THR A 69 -105.94 -67.13 -82.37
C THR A 69 -104.54 -66.92 -81.79
N LEU A 70 -103.49 -67.00 -82.61
CA LEU A 70 -102.12 -66.67 -82.18
C LEU A 70 -101.99 -65.19 -81.83
N ALA A 71 -102.60 -64.31 -82.63
CA ALA A 71 -102.67 -62.88 -82.34
C ALA A 71 -103.39 -62.61 -80.99
N PHE A 72 -104.51 -63.27 -80.74
CA PHE A 72 -105.21 -63.18 -79.46
C PHE A 72 -104.35 -63.65 -78.27
N CYS A 73 -103.64 -64.77 -78.39
CA CYS A 73 -102.72 -65.26 -77.36
C CYS A 73 -101.57 -64.30 -77.09
N ALA A 74 -100.99 -63.69 -78.13
CA ALA A 74 -99.94 -62.70 -77.99
C ALA A 74 -100.45 -61.40 -77.32
N GLU A 75 -101.69 -60.97 -77.60
CA GLU A 75 -102.32 -59.84 -76.91
C GLU A 75 -102.54 -60.13 -75.41
N LEU A 76 -102.96 -61.35 -75.05
CA LEU A 76 -103.07 -61.76 -73.64
C LEU A 76 -101.71 -61.76 -72.92
N LEU A 77 -100.64 -62.16 -73.61
CA LEU A 77 -99.28 -62.06 -73.10
C LEU A 77 -98.86 -60.59 -72.90
N ALA A 78 -99.21 -59.69 -73.81
CA ALA A 78 -98.94 -58.26 -73.66
C ALA A 78 -99.64 -57.67 -72.42
N VAL A 79 -100.90 -58.04 -72.16
CA VAL A 79 -101.62 -57.65 -70.93
C VAL A 79 -100.89 -58.14 -69.68
N ARG A 80 -100.47 -59.41 -69.66
CA ARG A 80 -99.76 -60.00 -68.51
C ARG A 80 -98.38 -59.39 -68.29
N LEU A 81 -97.64 -59.11 -69.35
CA LEU A 81 -96.33 -58.45 -69.28
C LEU A 81 -96.45 -57.05 -68.66
N GLY A 82 -97.44 -56.26 -69.08
CA GLY A 82 -97.70 -54.94 -68.51
C GLY A 82 -98.05 -54.97 -67.01
N ASP A 83 -98.82 -55.97 -66.57
CA ASP A 83 -99.15 -56.13 -65.14
C ASP A 83 -97.91 -56.51 -64.30
N LEU A 84 -97.00 -57.35 -64.82
CA LEU A 84 -95.74 -57.70 -64.16
C LEU A 84 -94.75 -56.54 -64.08
N LEU A 85 -94.59 -55.76 -65.15
CA LEU A 85 -93.70 -54.58 -65.17
C LEU A 85 -94.17 -53.52 -64.17
N ARG A 86 -95.49 -53.29 -64.05
CA ARG A 86 -96.05 -52.39 -63.03
C ARG A 86 -95.94 -52.93 -61.61
N ALA A 87 -95.96 -54.26 -61.43
CA ALA A 87 -95.69 -54.88 -60.14
C ALA A 87 -94.22 -54.68 -59.75
N ALA A 88 -93.29 -54.89 -60.68
CA ALA A 88 -91.85 -54.65 -60.48
C ALA A 88 -91.58 -53.18 -60.12
N GLY A 89 -92.12 -52.21 -60.88
CA GLY A 89 -91.95 -50.79 -60.59
C GLY A 89 -92.50 -50.38 -59.21
N ARG A 90 -93.58 -50.99 -58.73
CA ARG A 90 -94.09 -50.76 -57.37
C ARG A 90 -93.14 -51.30 -56.29
N VAL A 91 -92.50 -52.45 -56.53
CA VAL A 91 -91.50 -53.01 -55.61
C VAL A 91 -90.25 -52.13 -55.58
N ASP A 92 -89.79 -51.66 -56.73
CA ASP A 92 -88.64 -50.75 -56.82
C ASP A 92 -88.93 -49.42 -56.11
N GLU A 93 -90.13 -48.87 -56.26
CA GLU A 93 -90.52 -47.65 -55.56
C GLU A 93 -90.61 -47.87 -54.04
N GLN A 94 -91.11 -49.02 -53.59
CA GLN A 94 -91.13 -49.40 -52.18
C GLN A 94 -89.71 -49.59 -51.62
N LEU A 95 -88.81 -50.21 -52.40
CA LEU A 95 -87.41 -50.41 -52.05
C LEU A 95 -86.69 -49.07 -51.96
N ALA A 96 -86.87 -48.19 -52.94
CA ALA A 96 -86.29 -46.84 -52.93
C ALA A 96 -86.80 -46.02 -51.73
N ARG A 97 -88.10 -46.09 -51.40
CA ARG A 97 -88.66 -45.45 -50.19
C ARG A 97 -88.14 -46.08 -48.89
N ALA A 98 -87.90 -47.39 -48.86
CA ALA A 98 -87.33 -48.06 -47.70
C ALA A 98 -85.84 -47.69 -47.53
N GLN A 99 -85.07 -47.68 -48.60
CA GLN A 99 -83.66 -47.24 -48.62
C GLN A 99 -83.53 -45.77 -48.22
N ALA A 100 -84.38 -44.88 -48.74
CA ALA A 100 -84.38 -43.47 -48.35
C ALA A 100 -84.67 -43.28 -46.86
N ARG A 101 -85.62 -44.05 -46.29
CA ARG A 101 -85.90 -44.05 -44.84
C ARG A 101 -84.76 -44.62 -44.02
N LEU A 102 -84.08 -45.66 -44.50
CA LEU A 102 -82.92 -46.23 -43.81
C LEU A 102 -81.76 -45.23 -43.82
N HIS A 103 -81.45 -44.63 -44.97
CA HIS A 103 -80.41 -43.60 -45.07
C HIS A 103 -80.70 -42.40 -44.19
N SER A 104 -81.95 -41.93 -44.11
CA SER A 104 -82.30 -40.82 -43.22
C SER A 104 -82.17 -41.18 -41.75
N LEU A 105 -82.54 -42.40 -41.34
CA LEU A 105 -82.34 -42.88 -39.97
C LEU A 105 -80.85 -43.03 -39.63
N VAL A 106 -80.06 -43.59 -40.55
CA VAL A 106 -78.60 -43.73 -40.36
C VAL A 106 -77.92 -42.37 -40.28
N ALA A 107 -78.29 -41.42 -41.13
CA ALA A 107 -77.76 -40.06 -41.07
C ALA A 107 -78.09 -39.38 -39.74
N ARG A 108 -79.34 -39.51 -39.28
CA ARG A 108 -79.78 -38.97 -37.99
C ARG A 108 -79.06 -39.61 -36.82
N GLU A 109 -78.95 -40.94 -36.77
CA GLU A 109 -78.21 -41.63 -35.70
C GLU A 109 -76.73 -41.25 -35.73
N ALA A 110 -76.12 -41.11 -36.92
CA ALA A 110 -74.73 -40.67 -37.05
C ALA A 110 -74.53 -39.23 -36.51
N GLU A 111 -75.43 -38.31 -36.81
CA GLU A 111 -75.42 -36.95 -36.25
C GLU A 111 -75.61 -36.96 -34.73
N GLU A 112 -76.59 -37.70 -34.21
CA GLU A 112 -76.86 -37.80 -32.77
C GLU A 112 -75.65 -38.41 -32.02
N ARG A 113 -75.04 -39.47 -32.57
CA ARG A 113 -73.81 -40.08 -32.01
C ARG A 113 -72.62 -39.14 -32.07
N THR A 114 -72.48 -38.36 -33.14
CA THR A 114 -71.39 -37.39 -33.27
C THR A 114 -71.55 -36.30 -32.21
N ALA A 115 -72.75 -35.75 -32.03
CA ALA A 115 -73.04 -34.75 -30.99
C ALA A 115 -72.81 -35.29 -29.57
N ASP A 116 -73.16 -36.55 -29.30
CA ASP A 116 -72.90 -37.19 -28.01
C ASP A 116 -71.40 -37.42 -27.76
N LEU A 117 -70.65 -37.86 -28.78
CA LEU A 117 -69.20 -37.99 -28.68
C LEU A 117 -68.52 -36.64 -28.47
N GLU A 118 -68.96 -35.58 -29.16
CA GLU A 118 -68.47 -34.22 -28.95
C GLU A 118 -68.73 -33.75 -27.51
N ARG A 119 -69.91 -34.03 -26.94
CA ARG A 119 -70.24 -33.69 -25.56
C ARG A 119 -69.37 -34.45 -24.55
N ILE A 120 -69.14 -35.74 -24.78
CA ILE A 120 -68.25 -36.56 -23.93
C ILE A 120 -66.81 -36.07 -24.04
N LEU A 121 -66.32 -35.78 -25.25
CA LEU A 121 -64.98 -35.24 -25.46
C LEU A 121 -64.80 -33.86 -24.84
N ALA A 122 -65.79 -32.97 -24.97
CA ALA A 122 -65.76 -31.66 -24.33
C ALA A 122 -65.69 -31.78 -22.81
N ARG A 123 -66.48 -32.69 -22.22
CA ARG A 123 -66.43 -32.97 -20.78
C ARG A 123 -65.09 -33.57 -20.36
N ALA A 124 -64.59 -34.57 -21.09
CA ALA A 124 -63.30 -35.19 -20.79
C ALA A 124 -62.13 -34.20 -20.91
N ARG A 125 -62.19 -33.26 -21.89
CA ARG A 125 -61.22 -32.15 -22.01
C ARG A 125 -61.35 -31.15 -20.87
N ALA A 126 -62.56 -30.81 -20.45
CA ALA A 126 -62.78 -29.95 -19.29
C ALA A 126 -62.21 -30.61 -18.02
N ASP A 127 -62.52 -31.88 -17.78
CA ASP A 127 -62.04 -32.64 -16.63
C ASP A 127 -60.51 -32.77 -16.64
N SER A 128 -59.89 -33.05 -17.78
CA SER A 128 -58.42 -33.13 -17.89
C SER A 128 -57.75 -31.76 -17.71
N SER A 129 -58.32 -30.69 -18.26
CA SER A 129 -57.82 -29.33 -18.05
C SER A 129 -57.95 -28.88 -16.59
N SER A 130 -59.03 -29.26 -15.91
CA SER A 130 -59.24 -28.99 -14.49
C SER A 130 -58.25 -29.76 -13.62
N LEU A 131 -57.98 -31.03 -13.95
CA LEU A 131 -57.00 -31.84 -13.25
C LEU A 131 -55.59 -31.24 -13.42
N LEU A 132 -55.23 -30.83 -14.63
CA LEU A 132 -53.95 -30.17 -14.89
C LEU A 132 -53.80 -28.87 -14.10
N ALA A 133 -54.84 -28.02 -14.08
CA ALA A 133 -54.82 -26.78 -13.29
C ALA A 133 -54.66 -27.03 -11.79
N GLU A 134 -55.27 -28.11 -11.27
CA GLU A 134 -55.12 -28.50 -9.87
C GLU A 134 -53.71 -29.04 -9.56
N GLN A 135 -53.13 -29.82 -10.47
CA GLN A 135 -51.73 -30.26 -10.35
C GLN A 135 -50.76 -29.08 -10.42
N GLU A 136 -51.00 -28.10 -11.30
CA GLU A 136 -50.18 -26.89 -11.39
C GLU A 136 -50.27 -26.06 -10.10
N ARG A 137 -51.46 -25.91 -9.52
CA ARG A 137 -51.63 -25.24 -8.22
C ARG A 137 -50.88 -25.98 -7.12
N ARG A 138 -51.02 -27.30 -7.04
CA ARG A 138 -50.31 -28.12 -6.07
C ARG A 138 -48.79 -28.01 -6.22
N ILE A 139 -48.26 -28.10 -7.45
CA ILE A 139 -46.84 -27.93 -7.73
C ILE A 139 -46.37 -26.52 -7.35
N ALA A 140 -47.18 -25.49 -7.63
CA ALA A 140 -46.85 -24.12 -7.25
C ALA A 140 -46.83 -23.94 -5.73
N GLU A 141 -47.76 -24.56 -5.00
CA GLU A 141 -47.79 -24.57 -3.54
C GLU A 141 -46.61 -25.34 -2.93
N GLU A 142 -46.30 -26.53 -3.46
CA GLU A 142 -45.12 -27.32 -3.06
C GLU A 142 -43.82 -26.53 -3.31
N ARG A 143 -43.71 -25.83 -4.45
CA ARG A 143 -42.57 -24.96 -4.76
C ARG A 143 -42.49 -23.76 -3.82
N ARG A 144 -43.62 -23.10 -3.51
CA ARG A 144 -43.68 -21.99 -2.55
C ARG A 144 -43.27 -22.45 -1.16
N ALA A 145 -43.76 -23.60 -0.69
CA ALA A 145 -43.40 -24.17 0.60
C ALA A 145 -41.91 -24.53 0.65
N ALA A 146 -41.38 -25.21 -0.37
CA ALA A 146 -39.96 -25.55 -0.46
C ALA A 146 -39.04 -24.34 -0.58
N ALA A 147 -39.51 -23.24 -1.19
CA ALA A 147 -38.78 -21.97 -1.24
C ALA A 147 -38.78 -21.26 0.11
N ALA A 148 -39.93 -21.22 0.81
CA ALA A 148 -40.03 -20.66 2.15
C ALA A 148 -39.16 -21.40 3.15
N GLU A 149 -39.11 -22.74 3.06
CA GLU A 149 -38.27 -23.56 3.92
C GLU A 149 -36.79 -23.33 3.67
N ARG A 150 -36.36 -23.34 2.39
CA ARG A 150 -34.97 -22.99 2.03
C ARG A 150 -34.60 -21.58 2.51
N SER A 151 -35.50 -20.61 2.38
CA SER A 151 -35.25 -19.26 2.88
C SER A 151 -35.09 -19.21 4.40
N ARG A 152 -35.86 -19.99 5.16
CA ARG A 152 -35.72 -20.09 6.62
C ARG A 152 -34.36 -20.68 6.99
N VAL A 153 -34.01 -21.81 6.39
CA VAL A 153 -32.72 -22.47 6.61
C VAL A 153 -31.56 -21.52 6.29
N THR A 154 -31.59 -20.82 5.16
CA THR A 154 -30.55 -19.84 4.82
C THR A 154 -30.49 -18.67 5.79
N VAL A 155 -31.63 -18.17 6.28
CA VAL A 155 -31.66 -17.10 7.30
C VAL A 155 -31.06 -17.59 8.62
N ASP A 156 -31.36 -18.81 9.03
CA ASP A 156 -30.82 -19.40 10.26
C ASP A 156 -29.30 -19.65 10.13
N GLU A 157 -28.84 -20.20 9.01
CA GLU A 157 -27.41 -20.40 8.70
C GLU A 157 -26.64 -19.07 8.68
N LEU A 158 -27.21 -18.03 8.04
CA LEU A 158 -26.62 -16.69 8.03
C LEU A 158 -26.63 -16.05 9.42
N GLY A 159 -27.69 -16.27 10.21
CA GLY A 159 -27.78 -15.81 11.59
C GLY A 159 -26.71 -16.47 12.48
N GLU A 160 -26.49 -17.77 12.33
CA GLU A 160 -25.45 -18.51 13.06
C GLU A 160 -24.05 -18.08 12.62
N ALA A 161 -23.82 -17.87 11.32
CA ALA A 161 -22.56 -17.35 10.81
C ALA A 161 -22.28 -15.93 11.31
N LEU A 162 -23.31 -15.06 11.36
CA LEU A 162 -23.20 -13.72 11.92
C LEU A 162 -22.89 -13.77 13.43
N ALA A 163 -23.57 -14.63 14.19
CA ALA A 163 -23.30 -14.79 15.62
C ALA A 163 -21.87 -15.29 15.87
N ARG A 164 -21.38 -16.26 15.08
CA ARG A 164 -20.00 -16.75 15.15
C ARG A 164 -18.97 -15.66 14.84
N THR A 165 -19.20 -14.87 13.80
CA THR A 165 -18.29 -13.75 13.44
C THR A 165 -18.32 -12.65 14.50
N GLN A 166 -19.48 -12.32 15.08
CA GLN A 166 -19.59 -11.39 16.20
C GLN A 166 -18.81 -11.88 17.42
N GLN A 167 -18.97 -13.15 17.82
CA GLN A 167 -18.20 -13.74 18.92
C GLN A 167 -16.69 -13.74 18.65
N GLN A 168 -16.27 -14.00 17.41
CA GLN A 168 -14.86 -13.94 17.03
C GLN A 168 -14.31 -12.52 17.11
N ILE A 169 -15.09 -11.53 16.69
CA ILE A 169 -14.72 -10.11 16.78
C ILE A 169 -14.60 -9.69 18.24
N GLU A 170 -15.56 -10.04 19.09
CA GLU A 170 -15.54 -9.76 20.52
C GLU A 170 -14.34 -10.41 21.22
N ALA A 171 -14.05 -11.68 20.91
CA ALA A 171 -12.87 -12.37 21.41
C ALA A 171 -11.57 -11.68 20.99
N ARG A 172 -11.49 -11.21 19.74
CA ARG A 172 -10.33 -10.44 19.24
C ARG A 172 -10.21 -9.07 19.90
N PHE A 173 -11.31 -8.37 20.16
CA PHE A 173 -11.29 -7.09 20.87
C PHE A 173 -10.84 -7.26 22.31
N ASN A 174 -11.31 -8.30 23.01
CA ASN A 174 -10.85 -8.61 24.36
C ASN A 174 -9.35 -8.95 24.37
N ALA A 175 -8.89 -9.78 23.43
CA ALA A 175 -7.47 -10.10 23.31
C ALA A 175 -6.60 -8.85 23.03
N TRP A 176 -7.06 -7.96 22.15
CA TRP A 176 -6.38 -6.68 21.90
C TRP A 176 -6.40 -5.75 23.10
N ASN A 177 -7.49 -5.73 23.87
CA ASN A 177 -7.56 -4.97 25.10
C ASN A 177 -6.54 -5.49 26.13
N ASP A 178 -6.45 -6.81 26.30
CA ASP A 178 -5.47 -7.44 27.19
C ASP A 178 -4.02 -7.22 26.72
N ASP A 179 -3.77 -7.21 25.41
CA ASP A 179 -2.47 -6.88 24.83
C ASP A 179 -2.10 -5.42 25.08
N LEU A 180 -3.07 -4.50 24.94
CA LEU A 180 -2.87 -3.07 25.17
C LEU A 180 -2.64 -2.78 26.65
N GLU A 181 -3.37 -3.44 27.55
CA GLU A 181 -3.15 -3.35 28.99
C GLU A 181 -1.76 -3.88 29.37
N ARG A 182 -1.33 -5.03 28.82
CA ARG A 182 0.03 -5.54 29.03
C ARG A 182 1.11 -4.61 28.49
N ALA A 183 0.90 -4.03 27.30
CA ALA A 183 1.83 -3.05 26.74
C ALA A 183 1.89 -1.78 27.60
N GLN A 184 0.75 -1.31 28.11
CA GLN A 184 0.68 -0.17 29.02
C GLN A 184 1.46 -0.45 30.32
N HIS A 185 1.23 -1.60 30.97
CA HIS A 185 1.97 -1.99 32.17
C HIS A 185 3.48 -2.14 31.87
N GLY A 186 3.85 -2.75 30.75
CA GLY A 186 5.24 -2.88 30.35
C GLY A 186 5.95 -1.54 30.13
N VAL A 187 5.26 -0.55 29.55
CA VAL A 187 5.79 0.82 29.42
C VAL A 187 5.92 1.50 30.78
N VAL A 188 4.93 1.37 31.67
CA VAL A 188 5.00 1.92 33.03
C VAL A 188 6.16 1.32 33.81
N ASP A 189 6.36 0.00 33.72
CA ASP A 189 7.48 -0.70 34.37
C ASP A 189 8.83 -0.24 33.82
N GLN A 190 8.97 -0.08 32.50
CA GLN A 190 10.19 0.44 31.89
C GLN A 190 10.50 1.87 32.32
N ILE A 191 9.48 2.73 32.40
CA ILE A 191 9.63 4.10 32.92
C ILE A 191 10.06 4.06 34.39
N GLY A 192 9.47 3.18 35.20
CA GLY A 192 9.85 2.98 36.60
C GLY A 192 11.30 2.52 36.76
N GLN A 193 11.74 1.54 35.96
CA GLN A 193 13.13 1.07 35.95
C GLN A 193 14.11 2.16 35.49
N LEU A 194 13.75 2.93 34.46
CA LEU A 194 14.57 4.04 33.97
C LEU A 194 14.71 5.14 35.04
N ALA A 195 13.60 5.49 35.70
CA ALA A 195 13.60 6.47 36.79
C ALA A 195 14.47 5.98 37.97
N GLN A 196 14.37 4.70 38.34
CA GLN A 196 15.19 4.10 39.39
C GLN A 196 16.68 4.10 39.01
N LYS A 197 17.02 3.75 37.77
CA LYS A 197 18.40 3.79 37.26
C LYS A 197 18.93 5.22 37.23
N GLN A 198 18.12 6.20 36.82
CA GLN A 198 18.50 7.60 36.83
C GLN A 198 18.74 8.10 38.26
N ALA A 199 17.87 7.76 39.22
CA ALA A 199 18.06 8.09 40.63
C ALA A 199 19.34 7.46 41.20
N GLN A 200 19.63 6.20 40.83
CA GLN A 200 20.86 5.53 41.24
C GLN A 200 22.11 6.20 40.66
N LEU A 201 22.10 6.56 39.37
CA LEU A 201 23.22 7.28 38.73
C LEU A 201 23.42 8.68 39.32
N ILE A 202 22.34 9.39 39.67
CA ILE A 202 22.42 10.68 40.36
C ILE A 202 23.04 10.50 41.74
N SER A 203 22.55 9.54 42.53
CA SER A 203 23.10 9.27 43.87
C SER A 203 24.57 8.86 43.82
N GLU A 204 24.98 8.05 42.83
CA GLU A 204 26.38 7.68 42.63
C GLU A 204 27.23 8.91 42.24
N ALA A 205 26.71 9.80 41.38
CA ALA A 205 27.39 11.03 41.00
C ALA A 205 27.51 11.99 42.20
N GLU A 206 26.46 12.16 43.00
CA GLU A 206 26.48 12.95 44.24
C GLU A 206 27.50 12.41 45.24
N ALA A 207 27.56 11.08 45.42
CA ALA A 207 28.54 10.44 46.29
C ALA A 207 29.98 10.65 45.79
N ARG A 208 30.22 10.57 44.47
CA ARG A 208 31.53 10.87 43.86
C ARG A 208 31.91 12.35 44.05
N ILE A 209 30.97 13.27 43.81
CA ILE A 209 31.21 14.71 44.00
C ILE A 209 31.52 15.01 45.47
N SER A 210 30.81 14.40 46.42
CA SER A 210 31.11 14.54 47.86
C SER A 210 32.50 14.02 48.19
N ALA A 211 32.87 12.84 47.69
CA ALA A 211 34.20 12.27 47.93
C ALA A 211 35.32 13.11 47.31
N ASP A 212 35.10 13.67 46.11
CA ASP A 212 36.05 14.56 45.46
C ASP A 212 36.14 15.92 46.18
N ALA A 213 35.04 16.43 46.73
CA ALA A 213 35.04 17.62 47.58
C ALA A 213 35.86 17.41 48.86
N ASP A 214 35.65 16.29 49.57
CA ASP A 214 36.41 15.94 50.79
C ASP A 214 37.92 15.80 50.49
N ARG A 215 38.27 15.22 49.33
CA ARG A 215 39.66 15.13 48.86
C ARG A 215 40.25 16.48 48.58
N LEU A 216 39.55 17.35 47.87
CA LEU A 216 40.01 18.71 47.58
C LEU A 216 40.17 19.54 48.86
N GLU A 217 39.26 19.38 49.83
CA GLU A 217 39.40 20.01 51.14
C GLU A 217 40.66 19.51 51.86
N THR A 218 40.88 18.19 51.90
CA THR A 218 42.07 17.59 52.49
C THR A 218 43.35 18.06 51.80
N GLU A 219 43.39 18.08 50.46
CA GLU A 219 44.52 18.61 49.68
C GLU A 219 44.73 20.11 49.94
N SER A 220 43.66 20.90 50.04
CA SER A 220 43.73 22.32 50.37
C SER A 220 44.27 22.55 51.78
N GLU A 221 43.84 21.78 52.76
CA GLU A 221 44.38 21.81 54.13
C GLU A 221 45.85 21.41 54.16
N GLN A 222 46.24 20.38 53.41
CA GLN A 222 47.64 19.98 53.26
C GLN A 222 48.48 21.08 52.59
N GLN A 223 47.96 21.73 51.54
CA GLN A 223 48.61 22.87 50.89
C GLN A 223 48.74 24.06 51.85
N ARG A 224 47.68 24.39 52.61
CA ARG A 224 47.73 25.45 53.64
C ARG A 224 48.75 25.12 54.73
N ALA A 225 48.78 23.88 55.22
CA ALA A 225 49.78 23.42 56.17
C ALA A 225 51.20 23.48 55.60
N GLY A 226 51.37 23.10 54.32
CA GLY A 226 52.63 23.22 53.59
C GLY A 226 53.10 24.67 53.43
N LEU A 227 52.19 25.58 53.08
CA LEU A 227 52.46 27.03 53.00
C LEU A 227 52.84 27.61 54.36
N VAL A 228 52.18 27.19 55.45
CA VAL A 228 52.54 27.58 56.82
C VAL A 228 53.94 27.08 57.16
N ARG A 229 54.27 25.82 56.88
CA ARG A 229 55.62 25.28 57.11
C ARG A 229 56.68 26.03 56.30
N LEU A 230 56.44 26.29 55.00
CA LEU A 230 57.34 27.07 54.16
C LEU A 230 57.54 28.49 54.70
N ARG A 231 56.47 29.14 55.16
CA ARG A 231 56.56 30.47 55.80
C ARG A 231 57.37 30.41 57.09
N ASP A 232 57.16 29.40 57.92
CA ASP A 232 57.88 29.24 59.19
C ASP A 232 59.37 28.89 58.94
N ASP A 233 59.67 28.06 57.94
CA ASP A 233 61.03 27.75 57.52
C ASP A 233 61.73 28.97 56.88
N LEU A 234 61.02 29.77 56.08
CA LEU A 234 61.53 31.05 55.58
C LEU A 234 61.78 32.04 56.72
N THR A 235 60.90 32.08 57.73
CA THR A 235 61.07 32.92 58.93
C THR A 235 62.27 32.43 59.73
N ARG A 236 62.46 31.12 59.88
CA ARG A 236 63.64 30.54 60.55
C ARG A 236 64.92 30.84 59.78
N ALA A 237 64.95 30.61 58.47
CA ALA A 237 66.10 30.90 57.63
C ALA A 237 66.47 32.39 57.64
N THR A 238 65.48 33.29 57.58
CA THR A 238 65.73 34.74 57.74
C THR A 238 66.25 35.06 59.13
N GLN A 239 65.71 34.48 60.20
CA GLN A 239 66.24 34.65 61.56
C GLN A 239 67.68 34.13 61.71
N GLU A 240 67.99 32.97 61.12
CA GLU A 240 69.32 32.35 61.12
C GLU A 240 70.33 33.18 60.33
N THR A 241 69.97 33.70 59.15
CA THR A 241 70.83 34.60 58.38
C THR A 241 71.06 35.94 59.11
N VAL A 242 70.04 36.47 59.79
CA VAL A 242 70.19 37.68 60.62
C VAL A 242 71.09 37.41 61.83
N SER A 243 70.93 36.28 62.52
CA SER A 243 71.76 35.94 63.68
C SER A 243 73.19 35.61 63.29
N ALA A 244 73.41 34.90 62.18
CA ALA A 244 74.73 34.66 61.59
C ALA A 244 75.39 35.98 61.15
N GLY A 245 74.66 36.86 60.47
CA GLY A 245 75.16 38.20 60.12
C GLY A 245 75.51 39.02 61.35
N THR A 246 74.74 38.92 62.43
CA THR A 246 75.03 39.62 63.70
C THR A 246 76.27 39.04 64.40
N SER A 247 76.43 37.72 64.43
CA SER A 247 77.61 37.08 65.03
C SER A 247 78.89 37.33 64.22
N GLU A 248 78.78 37.39 62.89
CA GLU A 248 79.87 37.84 62.02
C GLU A 248 80.23 39.30 62.31
N LEU A 249 79.25 40.21 62.44
CA LEU A 249 79.50 41.60 62.80
C LEU A 249 80.15 41.75 64.19
N GLU A 250 79.73 40.95 65.18
CA GLU A 250 80.36 40.90 66.50
C GLU A 250 81.79 40.38 66.42
N THR A 251 82.04 39.36 65.60
CA THR A 251 83.39 38.84 65.33
C THR A 251 84.25 39.89 64.67
N PHE A 252 83.77 40.57 63.63
CA PHE A 252 84.45 41.71 63.01
C PHE A 252 84.70 42.85 64.00
N ALA A 253 83.75 43.13 64.90
CA ALA A 253 83.94 44.15 65.95
C ALA A 253 84.97 43.71 67.00
N ALA A 254 85.06 42.42 67.32
CA ALA A 254 86.07 41.85 68.21
C ALA A 254 87.46 41.84 67.56
N GLU A 255 87.57 41.44 66.30
CA GLU A 255 88.79 41.51 65.50
C GLU A 255 89.28 42.95 65.33
N ARG A 256 88.37 43.89 65.04
CA ARG A 256 88.68 45.33 65.01
C ARG A 256 89.21 45.81 66.36
N ARG A 257 88.60 45.42 67.49
CA ARG A 257 89.10 45.74 68.83
C ARG A 257 90.50 45.15 69.07
N ARG A 258 90.74 43.91 68.65
CA ARG A 258 92.05 43.23 68.76
C ARG A 258 93.12 43.92 67.93
N ALA A 259 92.82 44.25 66.67
CA ALA A 259 93.71 44.96 65.76
C ALA A 259 94.02 46.37 66.25
N LEU A 260 93.03 47.09 66.80
CA LEU A 260 93.26 48.39 67.44
C LEU A 260 94.11 48.27 68.71
N HIS A 261 93.93 47.22 69.50
CA HIS A 261 94.74 46.99 70.69
C HIS A 261 96.19 46.65 70.32
N GLU A 262 96.39 45.81 69.32
CA GLU A 262 97.70 45.47 68.80
C GLU A 262 98.41 46.68 68.17
N LEU A 263 97.68 47.53 67.43
CA LEU A 263 98.19 48.81 66.91
C LEU A 263 98.63 49.73 68.07
N ASN A 264 97.83 49.82 69.13
CA ASN A 264 98.15 50.62 70.32
C ASN A 264 99.36 50.06 71.07
N GLU A 265 99.49 48.74 71.17
CA GLU A 265 100.66 48.05 71.73
C GLU A 265 101.94 48.36 70.93
N ARG A 266 101.84 48.32 69.59
CA ARG A 266 102.94 48.68 68.68
C ARG A 266 103.32 50.15 68.82
N MET A 267 102.34 51.05 68.95
CA MET A 267 102.58 52.47 69.22
C MET A 267 103.29 52.68 70.55
N ARG A 268 102.84 52.05 71.64
CA ARG A 268 103.50 52.11 72.96
C ARG A 268 104.91 51.51 72.99
N ARG A 269 105.20 50.50 72.16
CA ARG A 269 106.56 49.96 72.01
C ARG A 269 107.45 50.92 71.23
N ARG A 270 106.96 51.52 70.14
CA ARG A 270 107.68 52.55 69.38
C ARG A 270 107.95 53.78 70.23
N GLU A 271 106.97 54.24 71.00
CA GLU A 271 107.10 55.38 71.91
C GLU A 271 108.17 55.15 72.97
N ARG A 272 108.21 53.96 73.60
CA ARG A 272 109.27 53.59 74.54
C ARG A 272 110.65 53.52 73.89
N GLN A 273 110.76 52.91 72.71
CA GLN A 273 112.03 52.90 71.96
C GLN A 273 112.50 54.31 71.58
N MET A 274 111.58 55.21 71.23
CA MET A 274 111.91 56.58 70.87
C MET A 274 112.29 57.41 72.10
N SER A 275 111.63 57.19 73.25
CA SER A 275 112.01 57.81 74.54
C SER A 275 113.39 57.36 75.02
N GLU A 276 113.73 56.08 74.89
CA GLU A 276 115.07 55.56 75.25
C GLU A 276 116.18 56.06 74.30
N MET A 277 115.83 56.37 73.04
CA MET A 277 116.74 56.95 72.06
C MET A 277 116.97 58.44 72.34
N ILE A 278 115.90 59.15 72.73
CA ILE A 278 115.95 60.55 73.18
C ILE A 278 116.77 60.69 74.46
N GLU A 279 116.60 59.85 75.47
CA GLU A 279 117.41 59.90 76.71
C GLU A 279 118.91 59.67 76.44
N ARG A 280 119.24 58.79 75.48
CA ARG A 280 120.64 58.55 75.06
C ARG A 280 121.22 59.74 74.30
N GLU A 281 120.45 60.35 73.39
CA GLU A 281 120.88 61.57 72.71
C GLU A 281 120.95 62.79 73.65
N GLU A 282 120.06 62.91 74.64
CA GLU A 282 120.10 63.97 75.66
C GLU A 282 121.33 63.87 76.56
N THR A 283 121.71 62.66 76.98
CA THR A 283 122.93 62.46 77.79
C THR A 283 124.22 62.68 76.99
N GLU A 284 124.23 62.44 75.68
CA GLU A 284 125.34 62.80 74.79
C GLU A 284 125.39 64.30 74.46
N ALA A 285 124.23 64.96 74.32
CA ALA A 285 124.12 66.39 74.10
C ALA A 285 124.55 67.20 75.34
N LEU A 286 124.18 66.76 76.56
CA LEU A 286 124.60 67.39 77.82
C LEU A 286 126.11 67.35 78.04
N ARG A 287 126.80 66.25 77.66
CA ARG A 287 128.27 66.15 77.73
C ARG A 287 128.98 67.01 76.67
N ARG A 288 128.38 67.19 75.49
CA ARG A 288 128.89 68.07 74.43
C ARG A 288 128.70 69.56 74.78
N ILE A 289 127.64 69.86 75.53
CA ILE A 289 127.31 71.21 76.01
C ILE A 289 128.26 71.62 77.15
N GLN A 290 128.54 70.79 78.16
CA GLN A 290 129.45 71.21 79.27
C GLN A 290 130.92 71.44 78.87
N GLY A 291 131.42 70.85 77.79
CA GLY A 291 132.77 71.12 77.28
C GLY A 291 132.88 72.39 76.41
N GLY A 292 131.79 72.80 75.76
CA GLY A 292 131.76 73.97 74.86
C GLY A 292 131.58 75.31 75.57
N PHE A 293 131.13 75.33 76.83
CA PHE A 293 130.85 76.56 77.57
C PHE A 293 132.08 77.23 78.22
N ALA A 294 133.22 76.54 78.39
CA ALA A 294 134.44 77.14 78.94
C ALA A 294 135.29 77.91 77.90
N ASP A 295 135.15 77.62 76.61
CA ASP A 295 135.90 78.30 75.52
C ASP A 295 135.11 79.48 74.91
N VAL A 296 133.79 79.52 75.11
CA VAL A 296 132.91 80.61 74.62
C VAL A 296 132.91 81.82 75.56
N GLU A 297 133.14 81.65 76.87
CA GLU A 297 133.28 82.77 77.82
C GLU A 297 134.57 83.60 77.59
N ARG A 298 135.61 83.02 76.97
CA ARG A 298 136.84 83.76 76.63
C ARG A 298 136.73 84.57 75.33
N LYS A 299 135.80 84.22 74.43
CA LYS A 299 135.55 84.95 73.16
C LYS A 299 134.44 86.00 73.25
N GLN A 300 133.54 85.92 74.24
CA GLN A 300 132.40 86.85 74.34
C GLN A 300 132.62 88.10 75.21
N ILE A 301 133.79 88.28 75.84
CA ILE A 301 134.20 89.59 76.38
C ILE A 301 134.76 90.53 75.28
N GLU A 302 135.22 90.02 74.12
CA GLU A 302 135.70 90.88 73.01
C GLU A 302 134.60 91.29 72.01
N GLN A 303 133.43 90.64 71.99
CA GLN A 303 132.35 90.95 71.05
C GLN A 303 131.20 91.79 71.66
N LEU A 304 131.25 92.09 72.96
CA LEU A 304 130.43 93.13 73.59
C LEU A 304 130.90 94.56 73.24
N ASP A 305 132.09 94.73 72.65
CA ASP A 305 132.62 96.06 72.31
C ASP A 305 132.28 96.52 70.88
N ARG A 306 132.14 95.62 69.89
CA ARG A 306 132.11 96.08 68.48
C ARG A 306 130.75 96.25 67.82
N ILE A 307 129.67 95.63 68.29
CA ILE A 307 128.36 95.84 67.65
C ILE A 307 127.29 96.26 68.67
N LEU A 308 127.78 97.09 69.60
CA LEU A 308 127.14 98.33 70.04
C LEU A 308 127.13 99.40 68.92
N GLN A 309 127.67 99.11 67.72
CA GLN A 309 127.74 100.07 66.61
C GLN A 309 126.89 99.77 65.39
N ARG A 310 126.11 98.69 65.37
CA ARG A 310 125.24 98.42 64.22
C ARG A 310 124.09 97.50 64.64
N ALA A 311 123.20 97.87 65.57
CA ALA A 311 122.23 98.96 65.43
C ALA A 311 121.73 99.08 63.97
N THR A 312 120.40 99.09 63.77
CA THR A 312 119.66 99.13 62.47
C THR A 312 119.11 97.74 62.12
N SER A 313 117.93 97.37 62.63
CA SER A 313 116.62 97.56 61.96
C SER A 313 116.59 96.89 60.57
N SER A 314 115.64 96.06 60.16
CA SER A 314 114.19 95.94 60.40
C SER A 314 113.72 94.78 59.49
N TYR A 315 113.03 93.74 59.97
CA TYR A 315 111.56 93.50 59.91
C TYR A 315 110.96 92.88 58.60
N SER A 316 110.33 91.69 58.76
CA SER A 316 109.23 91.02 57.98
C SER A 316 109.49 90.52 56.54
N ASP A 317 108.90 89.43 55.97
CA ASP A 317 107.74 88.57 56.30
C ASP A 317 107.66 87.29 55.41
N ALA A 318 106.65 86.42 55.66
CA ALA A 318 105.85 85.60 54.71
C ALA A 318 105.90 84.05 54.76
N ALA A 319 104.70 83.45 54.80
CA ALA A 319 104.36 82.05 55.05
C ALA A 319 103.48 81.38 53.95
N ALA A 320 103.58 80.04 53.85
CA ALA A 320 102.55 79.00 53.58
C ALA A 320 101.54 79.10 52.42
N GLN A 321 101.59 78.18 51.42
CA GLN A 321 100.36 77.80 50.67
C GLN A 321 100.24 76.44 49.90
N GLN A 322 101.25 75.74 49.38
CA GLN A 322 100.96 74.78 48.27
C GLN A 322 101.20 73.28 48.57
N PHE A 323 100.17 72.56 49.03
CA PHE A 323 100.12 71.08 49.01
C PHE A 323 98.79 70.52 48.46
N ALA A 324 97.98 71.35 47.78
CA ALA A 324 96.67 70.99 47.24
C ALA A 324 96.70 70.18 45.92
N ASP A 325 97.86 69.82 45.38
CA ASP A 325 98.00 69.30 44.00
C ASP A 325 98.05 67.76 43.86
N THR A 326 97.96 66.97 44.94
CA THR A 326 98.01 65.49 44.86
C THR A 326 96.64 64.85 44.62
N VAL A 327 95.98 65.30 43.54
CA VAL A 327 94.60 64.98 43.10
C VAL A 327 94.43 63.65 42.34
N ARG A 328 95.35 63.22 41.47
CA ARG A 328 94.88 62.87 40.12
C ARG A 328 94.85 61.38 39.69
N GLY A 329 95.24 60.45 40.57
CA GLY A 329 95.59 59.08 40.15
C GLY A 329 94.52 57.99 40.21
N THR A 330 93.44 58.16 40.98
CA THR A 330 92.52 57.04 41.30
C THR A 330 91.44 56.75 40.24
N ARG A 331 91.56 57.34 39.05
CA ARG A 331 90.50 57.40 38.02
C ARG A 331 90.60 56.40 36.85
N GLU A 332 91.62 55.53 36.78
CA GLU A 332 91.87 54.68 35.59
C GLU A 332 91.52 53.18 35.71
N ALA A 333 91.18 52.65 36.89
CA ALA A 333 90.97 51.19 37.07
C ALA A 333 89.52 50.69 36.82
N ALA A 334 88.55 51.57 36.59
CA ALA A 334 87.12 51.23 36.56
C ALA A 334 86.54 50.86 35.17
N ALA A 335 87.34 50.88 34.09
CA ALA A 335 86.82 50.81 32.71
C ALA A 335 86.75 49.41 32.06
N THR A 336 87.42 48.37 32.59
CA THR A 336 87.60 47.09 31.87
C THR A 336 86.71 45.93 32.31
N ARG A 337 85.85 46.11 33.33
CA ARG A 337 84.98 45.04 33.86
C ARG A 337 83.51 45.12 33.43
N LEU A 338 83.10 46.16 32.70
CA LEU A 338 81.71 46.40 32.28
C LEU A 338 81.37 45.86 30.88
N SER A 339 82.36 45.42 30.08
CA SER A 339 82.15 45.05 28.66
C SER A 339 81.85 43.56 28.40
N ARG A 340 81.94 42.68 29.41
CA ARG A 340 81.71 41.23 29.23
C ARG A 340 80.35 40.71 29.72
N GLU A 341 79.60 41.50 30.48
CA GLU A 341 78.27 41.09 30.99
C GLU A 341 77.11 41.61 30.12
N LEU A 342 77.36 42.57 29.21
CA LEU A 342 76.35 43.11 28.29
C LEU A 342 76.03 42.20 27.08
N ASP A 343 76.91 41.25 26.72
CA ASP A 343 76.78 40.46 25.48
C ASP A 343 75.87 39.22 25.63
N ARG A 344 75.52 38.82 26.86
CA ARG A 344 74.65 37.66 27.15
C ARG A 344 73.19 38.00 27.43
N ALA A 345 72.87 39.25 27.76
CA ALA A 345 71.50 39.69 28.08
C ALA A 345 70.68 40.12 26.84
N VAL A 346 71.31 40.28 25.66
CA VAL A 346 70.67 40.81 24.43
C VAL A 346 70.07 39.71 23.53
N GLN A 347 70.46 38.44 23.69
CA GLN A 347 69.91 37.34 22.89
C GLN A 347 68.53 36.82 23.36
N ALA A 348 68.07 37.18 24.56
CA ALA A 348 66.78 36.74 25.09
C ALA A 348 65.61 37.72 24.83
N PHE A 349 65.89 38.98 24.46
CA PHE A 349 64.86 40.01 24.27
C PHE A 349 64.35 40.15 22.81
N VAL A 350 64.84 39.31 21.90
CA VAL A 350 64.53 39.36 20.44
C VAL A 350 63.49 38.30 20.00
N ARG A 351 62.94 37.49 20.93
CA ARG A 351 61.88 36.51 20.60
C ARG A 351 60.47 36.88 21.05
N GLU A 352 60.23 38.06 21.62
CA GLU A 352 58.92 38.39 22.18
C GLU A 352 58.49 39.85 21.97
N ALA A 353 58.54 40.38 20.74
CA ALA A 353 57.95 41.70 20.48
C ALA A 353 57.52 42.05 19.03
N GLN A 354 57.60 41.20 18.01
CA GLN A 354 57.20 41.62 16.64
C GLN A 354 56.58 40.53 15.74
N THR A 355 55.51 39.83 16.17
CA THR A 355 54.58 39.20 15.21
C THR A 355 53.16 38.97 15.76
N VAL A 356 52.57 39.95 16.45
CA VAL A 356 51.12 39.95 16.71
C VAL A 356 50.62 41.39 16.65
N LEU A 357 50.25 41.86 15.45
CA LEU A 357 49.24 42.91 15.19
C LEU A 357 49.12 43.24 13.67
N GLY A 358 49.16 42.23 12.81
CA GLY A 358 49.04 42.41 11.34
C GLY A 358 47.98 41.55 10.64
N ASP A 359 47.72 40.32 11.11
CA ASP A 359 47.03 39.31 10.28
C ASP A 359 45.64 38.86 10.74
N ARG A 360 44.96 39.63 11.62
CA ARG A 360 43.66 39.21 12.19
C ARG A 360 42.47 40.12 11.89
N LEU A 361 42.46 40.78 10.73
CA LEU A 361 41.26 41.42 10.18
C LEU A 361 40.97 41.11 8.71
N THR A 362 41.71 40.19 8.08
CA THR A 362 41.47 39.73 6.70
C THR A 362 40.92 38.30 6.63
N GLN A 363 40.88 37.57 7.76
CA GLN A 363 40.51 36.14 7.79
C GLN A 363 39.20 35.84 8.54
N VAL A 364 38.31 36.84 8.68
CA VAL A 364 36.96 36.65 9.26
C VAL A 364 35.83 37.03 8.28
N GLY A 365 36.16 37.56 7.09
CA GLY A 365 35.17 37.81 6.02
C GLY A 365 34.90 36.59 5.13
N ASP A 366 35.96 35.90 4.66
CA ASP A 366 35.83 34.84 3.64
C ASP A 366 35.29 33.50 4.18
N ALA A 367 35.51 33.21 5.48
CA ALA A 367 35.07 31.95 6.08
C ALA A 367 33.54 31.91 6.37
N GLY A 368 32.89 33.07 6.44
CA GLY A 368 31.44 33.18 6.64
C GLY A 368 30.64 33.02 5.34
N ALA A 369 31.14 33.58 4.24
CA ALA A 369 30.49 33.51 2.92
C ALA A 369 30.52 32.10 2.33
N GLN A 370 31.65 31.38 2.44
CA GLN A 370 31.79 30.04 1.86
C GLN A 370 30.99 28.95 2.61
N ARG A 371 30.71 29.13 3.92
CA ARG A 371 29.88 28.18 4.70
C ARG A 371 28.39 28.31 4.42
N LEU A 372 27.91 29.51 4.10
CA LEU A 372 26.52 29.76 3.71
C LEU A 372 26.27 29.27 2.27
N GLU A 373 27.20 29.48 1.35
CA GLU A 373 27.08 29.05 -0.04
C GLU A 373 27.15 27.52 -0.20
N ARG A 374 27.98 26.84 0.60
CA ARG A 374 28.07 25.37 0.62
C ARG A 374 26.80 24.71 1.18
N ARG A 375 26.19 25.28 2.24
CA ARG A 375 24.92 24.80 2.79
C ARG A 375 23.73 25.04 1.85
N LEU A 376 23.71 26.15 1.11
CA LEU A 376 22.66 26.40 0.12
C LEU A 376 22.75 25.44 -1.08
N ARG A 377 23.96 25.11 -1.56
CA ARG A 377 24.13 24.09 -2.61
C ARG A 377 23.80 22.67 -2.13
N GLU A 378 24.22 22.29 -0.92
CA GLU A 378 23.86 20.98 -0.35
C GLU A 378 22.35 20.82 -0.14
N VAL A 379 21.65 21.87 0.33
CA VAL A 379 20.19 21.82 0.51
C VAL A 379 19.48 21.75 -0.84
N THR A 380 19.92 22.52 -1.84
CA THR A 380 19.31 22.50 -3.19
C THR A 380 19.53 21.15 -3.89
N GLU A 381 20.75 20.60 -3.84
CA GLU A 381 21.02 19.27 -4.40
C GLU A 381 20.33 18.13 -3.63
N SER A 382 20.11 18.28 -2.32
CA SER A 382 19.35 17.31 -1.53
C SER A 382 17.86 17.35 -1.83
N LEU A 383 17.31 18.52 -2.14
CA LEU A 383 15.92 18.69 -2.55
C LEU A 383 15.69 18.19 -3.98
N ASP A 384 16.62 18.44 -4.91
CA ASP A 384 16.54 17.90 -6.28
C ASP A 384 16.67 16.36 -6.28
N ARG A 385 17.58 15.80 -5.46
CA ARG A 385 17.66 14.35 -5.27
C ARG A 385 16.40 13.75 -4.64
N GLN A 386 15.82 14.39 -3.63
CA GLN A 386 14.53 13.95 -3.07
C GLN A 386 13.37 14.05 -4.07
N ARG A 387 13.37 15.08 -4.92
CA ARG A 387 12.35 15.26 -5.97
C ARG A 387 12.46 14.17 -7.02
N ASP A 388 13.67 13.89 -7.50
CA ASP A 388 13.90 12.89 -8.55
C ASP A 388 13.68 11.46 -8.02
N GLU A 389 14.01 11.20 -6.76
CA GLU A 389 13.74 9.92 -6.09
C GLU A 389 12.23 9.72 -5.82
N ALA A 390 11.50 10.79 -5.48
CA ALA A 390 10.05 10.76 -5.38
C ALA A 390 9.38 10.53 -6.74
N ILE A 391 9.85 11.20 -7.81
CA ILE A 391 9.34 11.02 -9.18
C ILE A 391 9.62 9.58 -9.66
N ALA A 392 10.83 9.05 -9.46
CA ALA A 392 11.17 7.67 -9.84
C ALA A 392 10.33 6.63 -9.07
N ASN A 393 10.04 6.89 -7.79
CA ASN A 393 9.17 6.02 -6.99
C ASN A 393 7.71 6.10 -7.45
N PHE A 394 7.22 7.29 -7.81
CA PHE A 394 5.89 7.45 -8.40
C PHE A 394 5.78 6.78 -9.78
N GLU A 395 6.77 6.93 -10.66
CA GLU A 395 6.82 6.25 -11.96
C GLU A 395 6.88 4.73 -11.79
N GLY A 396 7.69 4.23 -10.85
CA GLY A 396 7.75 2.81 -10.51
C GLY A 396 6.42 2.25 -10.03
N ARG A 397 5.72 2.98 -9.14
CA ARG A 397 4.37 2.59 -8.68
C ARG A 397 3.33 2.64 -9.80
N LEU A 398 3.46 3.58 -10.73
CA LEU A 398 2.53 3.74 -11.86
C LEU A 398 2.71 2.63 -12.90
N ILE A 399 3.97 2.27 -13.21
CA ILE A 399 4.30 1.11 -14.07
C ILE A 399 3.84 -0.19 -13.40
N GLN A 400 4.03 -0.34 -12.09
CA GLN A 400 3.58 -1.53 -11.37
C GLN A 400 2.04 -1.63 -11.32
N ALA A 401 1.34 -0.51 -11.14
CA ALA A 401 -0.12 -0.46 -11.20
C ALA A 401 -0.64 -0.77 -12.63
N GLU A 402 0.03 -0.26 -13.66
CA GLU A 402 -0.30 -0.57 -15.06
C GLU A 402 -0.08 -2.06 -15.38
N GLN A 403 1.03 -2.65 -14.91
CA GLN A 403 1.30 -4.07 -15.07
C GLN A 403 0.30 -4.95 -14.32
N ASP A 404 -0.13 -4.56 -13.11
CA ASP A 404 -1.16 -5.28 -12.37
C ASP A 404 -2.53 -5.16 -13.07
N LEU A 405 -2.85 -4.00 -13.65
CA LEU A 405 -4.06 -3.81 -14.46
C LEU A 405 -4.03 -4.67 -15.73
N ARG A 406 -2.89 -4.73 -16.44
CA ARG A 406 -2.72 -5.60 -17.61
C ARG A 406 -2.87 -7.07 -17.25
N ARG A 407 -2.28 -7.53 -16.13
CA ARG A 407 -2.47 -8.92 -15.65
C ARG A 407 -3.92 -9.23 -15.29
N ARG A 408 -4.65 -8.28 -14.70
CA ARG A 408 -6.08 -8.44 -14.40
C ARG A 408 -6.92 -8.48 -15.68
N LEU A 409 -6.58 -7.67 -16.68
CA LEU A 409 -7.24 -7.70 -17.99
C LEU A 409 -6.94 -8.99 -18.77
N ASP A 410 -5.71 -9.49 -18.72
CA ASP A 410 -5.32 -10.76 -19.33
C ASP A 410 -5.96 -11.95 -18.60
N GLY A 411 -6.12 -11.86 -17.26
CA GLY A 411 -6.87 -12.86 -16.49
C GLY A 411 -8.35 -12.85 -16.84
N LEU A 412 -8.97 -11.67 -16.94
CA LEU A 412 -10.37 -11.54 -17.36
C LEU A 412 -10.59 -11.99 -18.80
N SER A 413 -9.66 -11.72 -19.72
CA SER A 413 -9.77 -12.20 -21.11
C SER A 413 -9.65 -13.72 -21.17
N ALA A 414 -8.69 -14.32 -20.45
CA ALA A 414 -8.54 -15.77 -20.33
C ALA A 414 -9.77 -16.44 -19.69
N ASP A 415 -10.35 -15.83 -18.66
CA ASP A 415 -11.59 -16.33 -18.04
C ASP A 415 -12.78 -16.24 -19.01
N THR A 416 -12.90 -15.14 -19.77
CA THR A 416 -13.96 -15.04 -20.80
C THR A 416 -13.76 -16.03 -21.95
N GLU A 417 -12.51 -16.36 -22.31
CA GLU A 417 -12.21 -17.40 -23.31
C GLU A 417 -12.49 -18.81 -22.76
N ALA A 418 -12.21 -19.06 -21.48
CA ALA A 418 -12.56 -20.31 -20.81
C ALA A 418 -14.08 -20.50 -20.71
N GLU A 419 -14.84 -19.45 -20.36
CA GLU A 419 -16.29 -19.47 -20.37
C GLU A 419 -16.85 -19.70 -21.79
N ARG A 420 -16.27 -19.07 -22.81
CA ARG A 420 -16.61 -19.34 -24.22
C ARG A 420 -16.32 -20.78 -24.62
N ALA A 421 -15.18 -21.34 -24.23
CA ALA A 421 -14.85 -22.74 -24.52
C ALA A 421 -15.82 -23.73 -23.83
N VAL A 422 -16.25 -23.43 -22.60
CA VAL A 422 -17.25 -24.22 -21.87
C VAL A 422 -18.64 -24.11 -22.51
N LEU A 423 -19.03 -22.90 -22.95
CA LEU A 423 -20.28 -22.68 -23.67
C LEU A 423 -20.28 -23.37 -25.04
N ASP A 424 -19.18 -23.33 -25.78
CA ASP A 424 -19.02 -24.06 -27.05
C ASP A 424 -19.06 -25.58 -26.86
N ALA A 425 -18.44 -26.09 -25.79
CA ALA A 425 -18.52 -27.50 -25.45
C ALA A 425 -19.97 -27.93 -25.11
N ARG A 426 -20.70 -27.11 -24.34
CA ARG A 426 -22.12 -27.35 -24.03
C ARG A 426 -23.01 -27.24 -25.27
N LEU A 427 -22.75 -26.29 -26.17
CA LEU A 427 -23.46 -26.17 -27.44
C LEU A 427 -23.21 -27.38 -28.36
N ARG A 428 -21.98 -27.90 -28.41
CA ARG A 428 -21.67 -29.15 -29.14
C ARG A 428 -22.34 -30.37 -28.50
N GLU A 429 -22.42 -30.42 -27.17
CA GLU A 429 -23.12 -31.50 -26.47
C GLU A 429 -24.64 -31.43 -26.70
N LEU A 430 -25.23 -30.23 -26.71
CA LEU A 430 -26.63 -30.02 -27.05
C LEU A 430 -26.92 -30.34 -28.52
N ALA A 431 -26.06 -29.94 -29.44
CA ALA A 431 -26.16 -30.31 -30.85
C ALA A 431 -26.08 -31.83 -31.03
N ARG A 432 -25.16 -32.50 -30.34
CA ARG A 432 -25.06 -33.96 -30.35
C ARG A 432 -26.29 -34.65 -29.78
N LYS A 433 -26.87 -34.13 -28.69
CA LYS A 433 -28.12 -34.64 -28.11
C LYS A 433 -29.33 -34.41 -29.03
N ILE A 434 -29.32 -33.33 -29.81
CA ILE A 434 -30.33 -33.07 -30.84
C ILE A 434 -30.16 -34.06 -32.01
N ASP A 435 -28.95 -34.31 -32.49
CA ASP A 435 -28.69 -35.29 -33.55
C ASP A 435 -29.01 -36.73 -33.10
N GLU A 436 -28.70 -37.10 -31.85
CA GLU A 436 -29.05 -38.41 -31.27
C GLU A 436 -30.57 -38.59 -31.07
N THR A 437 -31.32 -37.50 -30.91
CA THR A 437 -32.80 -37.54 -30.83
C THR A 437 -33.45 -37.57 -32.20
N PHE A 438 -32.88 -36.89 -33.21
CA PHE A 438 -33.33 -37.00 -34.61
C PHE A 438 -33.00 -38.35 -35.26
N ALA A 439 -31.95 -39.05 -34.84
CA ALA A 439 -31.60 -40.39 -35.33
C ALA A 439 -32.47 -41.52 -34.71
N ARG A 440 -33.34 -41.21 -33.75
CA ARG A 440 -34.24 -42.17 -33.06
C ARG A 440 -35.72 -42.03 -33.45
N THR A 441 -36.04 -41.11 -34.35
CA THR A 441 -37.32 -41.00 -35.07
C THR A 441 -37.14 -41.45 -36.51
#